data_AF-A0A5B0TXJ2-F1
#
_entry.id   AF-A0A5B0TXJ2-F1
#
_cell.length_a   1.000
_cell.length_b   1.000
_cell.length_c   1.000
_cell.angle_alpha   90.00
_cell.angle_beta   90.00
_cell.angle_gamma   90.00
#
_symmetry.space_group_name_H-M   'P 1'
#
loop_
_entity.id
_entity.type
_entity.pdbx_description
1 polymer ?
#
loop_
_entity_poly.entity_id
_entity_poly.type
_entity_poly.pdbx_seq_one_letter_code
_entity_poly.pdbx_strand_id
1 'polypeptide(L)'
;MSKQPHVGLSLVTKAPVGMLITAVIAIIANILLELNIVTLGYAVAGGIVSAVLLLAYWLGKGGLFFISGVSLPLLLVLFTPLATITALLNLISGFFFGFCAALFIYKLVSVKP
;
A
#
# COMPACT_ATOMS: atom_id res chain seq x y z
N MET A 1 -10.54 -15.12 -26.51
CA MET A 1 -9.57 -14.33 -25.71
C MET A 1 -9.61 -14.85 -24.29
N SER A 2 -8.53 -15.44 -23.79
CA SER A 2 -8.47 -15.91 -22.40
C SER A 2 -8.68 -14.70 -21.48
N LYS A 3 -9.58 -14.83 -20.49
CA LYS A 3 -9.79 -13.82 -19.45
C LYS A 3 -8.56 -13.80 -18.53
N GLN A 4 -7.42 -13.33 -19.03
CA GLN A 4 -6.30 -13.06 -18.14
C GLN A 4 -6.74 -11.93 -17.21
N PRO A 5 -6.67 -12.15 -15.88
CA PRO A 5 -7.01 -11.09 -14.95
C PRO A 5 -6.13 -9.88 -15.24
N HIS A 6 -6.74 -8.70 -15.34
CA HIS A 6 -6.02 -7.44 -15.42
C HIS A 6 -4.93 -7.45 -14.34
N VAL A 7 -3.69 -7.09 -14.65
CA VAL A 7 -2.53 -7.26 -13.75
C VAL A 7 -2.79 -6.65 -12.36
N GLY A 8 -3.55 -5.55 -12.30
CA GLY A 8 -4.01 -4.96 -11.04
C GLY A 8 -4.99 -5.81 -10.22
N LEU A 9 -5.89 -6.56 -10.87
CA LEU A 9 -6.85 -7.44 -10.20
C LEU A 9 -6.17 -8.71 -9.64
N SER A 10 -5.06 -9.16 -10.22
CA SER A 10 -4.29 -10.26 -9.61
C SER A 10 -3.65 -9.84 -8.28
N LEU A 11 -3.27 -8.56 -8.12
CA LEU A 11 -2.77 -8.02 -6.85
C LEU A 11 -3.82 -8.09 -5.73
N VAL A 12 -5.10 -7.84 -6.05
CA VAL A 12 -6.21 -7.96 -5.08
C VAL A 12 -6.27 -9.37 -4.49
N THR A 13 -6.04 -10.41 -5.30
CA THR A 13 -6.05 -11.80 -4.81
C THR A 13 -4.89 -12.11 -3.86
N LYS A 14 -3.74 -11.45 -4.06
CA LYS A 14 -2.50 -11.63 -3.28
C LYS A 14 -2.37 -10.66 -2.10
N ALA A 15 -3.27 -9.68 -2.00
CA ALA A 15 -3.29 -8.67 -0.94
C ALA A 15 -3.17 -9.24 0.49
N PRO A 16 -3.83 -10.35 0.89
CA PRO A 16 -3.65 -10.92 2.23
C PRO A 16 -2.20 -11.35 2.51
N VAL A 17 -1.55 -11.96 1.53
CA VAL A 17 -0.15 -12.40 1.65
C VAL A 17 0.78 -11.21 1.71
N GLY A 18 0.55 -10.18 0.88
CA GLY A 18 1.31 -8.93 0.92
C GLY A 18 1.19 -8.22 2.27
N MET A 19 -0.01 -8.21 2.86
CA MET A 19 -0.26 -7.65 4.19
C MET A 19 0.50 -8.41 5.28
N LEU A 20 0.55 -9.74 5.23
CA LEU A 20 1.33 -10.54 6.18
C LEU A 20 2.84 -10.28 6.06
N ILE A 21 3.36 -10.24 4.84
CA ILE A 21 4.79 -9.97 4.58
C ILE A 21 5.17 -8.58 5.11
N THR A 22 4.37 -7.57 4.80
CA THR A 22 4.64 -6.19 5.23
C THR A 22 4.51 -6.02 6.74
N ALA A 23 3.56 -6.71 7.39
CA ALA A 23 3.45 -6.75 8.84
C ALA A 23 4.69 -7.38 9.50
N VAL A 24 5.19 -8.51 8.97
CA VAL A 24 6.41 -9.16 9.49
C VAL A 24 7.62 -8.23 9.35
N ILE A 25 7.78 -7.58 8.19
CA ILE A 25 8.87 -6.61 7.98
C ILE A 25 8.76 -5.45 8.97
N ALA A 26 7.56 -4.90 9.17
CA ALA A 26 7.33 -3.82 10.13
C ALA A 26 7.64 -4.26 11.58
N ILE A 27 7.25 -5.48 11.97
CA ILE A 27 7.56 -6.02 13.30
C ILE A 27 9.07 -6.14 13.49
N ILE A 28 9.79 -6.72 12.52
CA ILE A 28 11.25 -6.84 12.57
C ILE A 28 11.90 -5.45 12.65
N ALA A 29 11.42 -4.49 11.85
CA ALA A 29 11.91 -3.11 11.87
C ALA A 29 11.78 -2.48 13.25
N ASN A 30 10.67 -2.70 13.95
CA ASN A 30 10.38 -2.07 15.24
C ASN A 30 10.92 -2.85 16.45
N ILE A 31 11.26 -4.13 16.31
CA ILE A 31 12.01 -4.87 17.34
C ILE A 31 13.49 -4.45 17.32
N LEU A 32 14.04 -4.20 16.12
CA LEU A 32 15.45 -3.85 15.96
C LEU A 32 15.72 -2.35 16.12
N LEU A 33 14.71 -1.48 15.96
CA LEU A 33 14.87 -0.04 15.82
C LEU A 33 13.67 0.73 16.41
N GLU A 34 13.83 2.03 16.71
CA GLU A 34 12.79 2.85 17.33
C GLU A 34 11.55 3.05 16.42
N LEU A 35 10.37 2.74 16.98
CA LEU A 35 9.08 2.95 16.34
C LEU A 35 8.67 4.43 16.36
N ASN A 36 8.43 5.00 15.18
CA ASN A 36 7.75 6.28 15.04
C ASN A 36 6.31 6.05 14.56
N ILE A 37 5.37 6.11 15.51
CA ILE A 37 3.95 5.83 15.24
C ILE A 37 3.29 6.86 14.31
N VAL A 38 3.78 8.10 14.30
CA VAL A 38 3.27 9.18 13.45
C VAL A 38 3.65 8.91 12.00
N THR A 39 4.92 8.62 11.74
CA THR A 39 5.40 8.24 10.40
C THR A 39 4.68 6.99 9.89
N LEU A 40 4.49 5.99 10.75
CA LEU A 40 3.77 4.77 10.40
C LEU A 40 2.30 5.06 10.02
N GLY A 41 1.63 5.95 10.77
CA GLY A 41 0.25 6.37 10.47
C GLY A 41 0.13 7.04 9.10
N TYR A 42 1.00 8.00 8.78
CA TYR A 42 1.01 8.65 7.47
C TYR A 42 1.35 7.68 6.34
N ALA A 43 2.28 6.76 6.58
CA ALA A 43 2.64 5.72 5.64
C ALA A 43 1.43 4.85 5.27
N VAL A 44 0.74 4.32 6.28
CA VAL A 44 -0.45 3.48 6.09
C VAL A 44 -1.55 4.25 5.37
N ALA A 45 -1.83 5.49 5.78
CA ALA A 45 -2.84 6.32 5.13
C ALA A 45 -2.52 6.57 3.64
N GLY A 46 -1.27 6.94 3.32
CA GLY A 46 -0.87 7.13 1.93
C GLY A 46 -0.89 5.85 1.11
N GLY A 47 -0.59 4.70 1.72
CA GLY A 47 -0.77 3.38 1.10
C GLY A 47 -2.21 3.10 0.72
N ILE A 48 -3.14 3.37 1.64
CA ILE A 48 -4.59 3.23 1.40
C ILE A 48 -5.04 4.13 0.26
N VAL A 49 -4.66 5.42 0.28
CA VAL A 49 -5.05 6.38 -0.76
C VAL A 49 -4.47 5.96 -2.11
N SER A 50 -3.21 5.53 -2.16
CA SER A 50 -2.59 5.01 -3.39
C SER A 50 -3.35 3.78 -3.93
N ALA A 51 -3.72 2.83 -3.08
CA ALA A 51 -4.50 1.67 -3.48
C ALA A 51 -5.87 2.04 -4.05
N VAL A 52 -6.57 3.00 -3.43
CA VAL A 52 -7.88 3.48 -3.91
C VAL A 52 -7.76 4.13 -5.29
N LEU A 53 -6.72 4.95 -5.50
CA LEU A 53 -6.44 5.56 -6.80
C LEU A 53 -6.10 4.50 -7.85
N LEU A 54 -5.26 3.52 -7.52
CA LEU A 54 -4.93 2.45 -8.46
C LEU A 54 -6.13 1.53 -8.75
N LEU A 55 -6.99 1.28 -7.77
CA LEU A 55 -8.26 0.58 -7.98
C LEU A 55 -9.17 1.36 -8.94
N ALA A 56 -9.29 2.68 -8.77
CA ALA A 56 -10.03 3.53 -9.71
C ALA A 56 -9.48 3.43 -11.14
N TYR A 57 -8.16 3.43 -11.30
CA TYR A 57 -7.50 3.19 -12.58
C TYR A 57 -7.84 1.80 -13.16
N TRP A 58 -7.67 0.74 -12.37
CA TRP A 58 -7.93 -0.64 -12.82
C TRP A 58 -9.40 -0.90 -13.14
N LEU A 59 -10.32 -0.13 -12.57
CA LEU A 59 -11.75 -0.14 -12.86
C LEU A 59 -12.13 0.79 -14.04
N GLY A 60 -11.15 1.36 -14.74
CA GLY A 60 -11.38 2.09 -16.00
C GLY A 60 -11.69 3.58 -15.85
N LYS A 61 -11.47 4.20 -14.68
CA LYS A 61 -11.72 5.65 -14.48
C LYS A 61 -10.70 6.58 -15.16
N GLY A 62 -9.66 6.03 -15.80
CA GLY A 62 -8.69 6.77 -16.62
C GLY A 62 -7.27 6.80 -16.05
N GLY A 63 -6.31 7.12 -16.92
CA GLY A 63 -4.87 7.05 -16.60
C GLY A 63 -4.38 8.07 -15.56
N LEU A 64 -5.11 9.16 -15.33
CA LEU A 64 -4.75 10.16 -14.31
C LEU A 64 -4.69 9.52 -12.90
N PHE A 65 -5.60 8.60 -12.61
CA PHE A 65 -5.62 7.86 -11.35
C PHE A 65 -4.38 6.99 -11.15
N PHE A 66 -3.83 6.42 -12.23
CA PHE A 66 -2.56 5.70 -12.18
C PHE A 66 -1.43 6.64 -11.79
N ILE A 67 -1.30 7.77 -12.49
CA ILE A 67 -0.25 8.77 -12.26
C ILE A 67 -0.33 9.27 -10.81
N SER A 68 -1.51 9.70 -10.35
CA SER A 68 -1.70 10.15 -8.96
C SER A 68 -1.40 9.05 -7.94
N GLY A 69 -1.83 7.81 -8.20
CA GLY A 69 -1.60 6.67 -7.31
C GLY A 69 -0.12 6.34 -7.14
N VAL A 70 0.67 6.35 -8.23
CA VAL A 70 2.11 6.08 -8.17
C VAL A 70 2.94 7.26 -7.66
N SER A 71 2.42 8.50 -7.72
CA SER A 71 3.08 9.68 -7.16
C SER A 71 3.00 9.78 -5.63
N LEU A 72 2.02 9.14 -4.99
CA LEU A 72 1.84 9.19 -3.53
C LEU A 72 3.07 8.75 -2.71
N PRO A 73 3.75 7.62 -2.99
CA PRO A 73 4.97 7.27 -2.26
C PRO A 73 6.09 8.30 -2.45
N LEU A 74 6.16 8.97 -3.61
CA LEU A 74 7.14 10.05 -3.84
C LEU A 74 6.85 11.25 -2.93
N LEU A 75 5.57 11.66 -2.83
CA LEU A 75 5.17 12.75 -1.93
C LEU A 75 5.45 12.39 -0.47
N LEU A 76 5.13 11.17 -0.06
CA LEU A 76 5.41 10.71 1.31
C LEU A 76 6.90 10.78 1.66
N VAL A 77 7.79 10.42 0.74
CA VAL A 77 9.24 10.53 0.94
C VAL A 77 9.67 12.00 1.14
N LEU A 78 9.06 12.94 0.40
CA LEU A 78 9.37 14.37 0.53
C LEU A 78 8.91 14.99 1.86
N PHE A 79 7.80 14.50 2.41
CA PHE A 79 7.19 15.06 3.62
C PHE A 79 7.50 14.27 4.90
N THR A 80 8.22 13.16 4.79
CA THR A 80 8.64 12.37 5.95
C THR A 80 10.09 12.74 6.31
N PRO A 81 10.38 13.13 7.56
CA PRO A 81 11.77 13.29 8.00
C PRO A 81 12.46 11.92 8.08
N LEU A 82 13.16 11.56 7.02
CA LEU A 82 13.89 10.29 6.88
C LEU A 82 15.33 10.44 7.36
N ALA A 83 15.51 10.71 8.66
CA ALA A 83 16.83 10.88 9.26
C ALA A 83 17.61 9.55 9.39
N THR A 84 16.93 8.41 9.25
CA THR A 84 17.50 7.08 9.47
C THR A 84 16.92 6.04 8.51
N ILE A 85 17.65 4.94 8.29
CA ILE A 85 17.17 3.77 7.55
C ILE A 85 15.90 3.19 8.20
N THR A 86 15.77 3.30 9.52
CA THR A 86 14.56 2.92 10.26
C THR A 86 13.33 3.67 9.80
N ALA A 87 13.42 4.99 9.69
CA ALA A 87 12.31 5.83 9.27
C ALA A 87 11.87 5.46 7.85
N LEU A 88 12.81 5.12 6.97
CA LEU A 88 12.53 4.64 5.63
C LEU A 88 11.86 3.27 5.65
N LEU A 89 12.34 2.33 6.47
CA LEU A 89 11.76 1.00 6.58
C LEU A 89 10.32 1.04 7.15
N ASN A 90 10.06 1.89 8.15
CA ASN A 90 8.73 2.13 8.69
C ASN A 90 7.81 2.80 7.67
N LEU A 91 8.32 3.77 6.88
CA LEU A 91 7.56 4.42 5.81
C LEU A 91 7.17 3.41 4.71
N ILE A 92 8.13 2.61 4.23
CA ILE A 92 7.89 1.64 3.15
C ILE A 92 6.95 0.52 3.62
N SER A 93 7.25 -0.08 4.78
CA SER A 93 6.43 -1.19 5.30
C SER A 93 5.02 -0.75 5.64
N GLY A 94 4.85 0.42 6.28
CA GLY A 94 3.54 1.01 6.55
C GLY A 94 2.77 1.31 5.27
N PHE A 95 3.41 1.91 4.26
CA PHE A 95 2.78 2.18 2.97
C PHE A 95 2.27 0.91 2.31
N PHE A 96 3.10 -0.11 2.17
CA PHE A 96 2.67 -1.35 1.53
C PHE A 96 1.65 -2.12 2.37
N PHE A 97 1.74 -2.06 3.70
CA PHE A 97 0.72 -2.63 4.58
C PHE A 97 -0.64 -1.98 4.34
N GLY A 98 -0.72 -0.64 4.38
CA GLY A 98 -1.95 0.11 4.11
C GLY A 98 -2.50 -0.14 2.70
N PHE A 99 -1.61 -0.19 1.71
CA PHE A 99 -1.96 -0.52 0.33
C PHE A 99 -2.61 -1.91 0.23
N CYS A 100 -1.96 -2.94 0.79
CA CYS A 100 -2.49 -4.30 0.79
C CYS A 100 -3.78 -4.41 1.61
N ALA A 101 -3.90 -3.71 2.74
CA ALA A 101 -5.12 -3.68 3.55
C ALA A 101 -6.30 -3.14 2.75
N ALA A 102 -6.13 -2.03 2.03
CA ALA A 102 -7.17 -1.47 1.17
C ALA A 102 -7.59 -2.43 0.04
N LEU A 103 -6.62 -3.08 -0.62
CA LEU A 103 -6.93 -4.10 -1.62
C LEU A 103 -7.65 -5.31 -1.03
N PHE A 104 -7.28 -5.72 0.18
CA PHE A 104 -7.94 -6.82 0.87
C PHE A 104 -9.37 -6.47 1.27
N ILE A 105 -9.61 -5.28 1.80
CA ILE A 105 -10.96 -4.77 2.08
C ILE A 105 -11.80 -4.77 0.80
N TYR A 106 -11.24 -4.25 -0.31
CA TYR A 106 -11.92 -4.29 -1.61
C TYR A 106 -12.29 -5.72 -2.03
N LYS A 107 -11.38 -6.69 -1.83
CA LYS A 107 -11.66 -8.11 -2.08
C LYS A 107 -12.86 -8.59 -1.25
N LEU A 108 -12.85 -8.33 0.05
CA LEU A 108 -13.92 -8.78 0.96
C LEU A 108 -15.28 -8.19 0.60
N VAL A 109 -15.32 -6.91 0.20
CA VAL A 109 -16.57 -6.22 -0.18
C VAL A 109 -17.04 -6.61 -1.60
N SER A 110 -16.11 -6.96 -2.50
CA SER A 110 -16.43 -7.33 -3.89
C SER A 110 -16.83 -8.79 -4.07
N VAL A 111 -16.50 -9.66 -3.12
CA VAL A 111 -17.01 -11.03 -3.10
C VAL A 111 -18.47 -10.97 -2.68
N LYS A 112 -19.37 -11.03 -3.68
CA LYS A 112 -20.79 -11.30 -3.43
C LYS A 112 -20.93 -12.70 -2.79
N PRO A 113 -21.83 -12.90 -1.82
CA PRO A 113 -22.20 -14.24 -1.35
C PRO A 113 -22.76 -15.09 -2.49
#